data_AF-A0A2J6N424-F1
#
_entry.id   AF-A0A2J6N424-F1
#
_cell.length_a   1.000
_cell.length_b   1.000
_cell.length_c   1.000
_cell.angle_alpha   90.00
_cell.angle_beta   90.00
_cell.angle_gamma   90.00
#
_symmetry.space_group_name_H-M   'P 1'
#
loop_
_entity.id
_entity.type
_entity.pdbx_description
1 polymer ?
#
loop_
_entity_poly.entity_id
_entity_poly.type
_entity_poly.pdbx_seq_one_letter_code
_entity_poly.pdbx_strand_id
1 'polypeptide(L)'
;MSAITFFRKLDRETRKKIIETIVLKRGGKKVAEDLGVSKAAISRYLKGEIFPSDKILSKIFEISDKEEREKISIIIGEYIVDLLKEYKNLFSSLEKDTIYKDIKMKIFEELESLVKELKSECDQKT
;
A
#
# COMPACT_ATOMS: atom_id res chain seq x y z
N MET A 1 8.15 8.13 -10.92
CA MET A 1 6.79 7.52 -10.96
C MET A 1 5.89 8.33 -10.03
N SER A 2 4.71 8.80 -10.46
CA SER A 2 3.79 9.52 -9.55
C SER A 2 3.15 8.54 -8.56
N ALA A 3 3.02 8.93 -7.28
CA ALA A 3 2.39 8.15 -6.21
C ALA A 3 0.98 7.61 -6.61
N ILE A 4 0.27 8.35 -7.46
CA ILE A 4 -1.03 7.96 -8.03
C ILE A 4 -0.97 6.60 -8.76
N THR A 5 0.14 6.32 -9.45
CA THR A 5 0.31 5.07 -10.21
C THR A 5 0.42 3.87 -9.28
N PHE A 6 1.08 4.05 -8.13
CA PHE A 6 1.22 3.01 -7.13
C PHE A 6 -0.12 2.68 -6.45
N PHE A 7 -0.90 3.71 -6.08
CA PHE A 7 -2.18 3.49 -5.40
C PHE A 7 -3.18 2.66 -6.19
N ARG A 8 -3.08 2.58 -7.52
CA ARG A 8 -3.92 1.67 -8.33
C ARG A 8 -3.71 0.20 -8.00
N LYS A 9 -2.51 -0.18 -7.56
CA LYS A 9 -2.15 -1.56 -7.23
C LYS A 9 -2.61 -2.00 -5.85
N LEU A 10 -3.01 -1.06 -4.98
CA LEU A 10 -3.50 -1.40 -3.65
C LEU A 10 -4.88 -2.06 -3.75
N ASP A 11 -5.04 -3.14 -3.01
CA ASP A 11 -6.30 -3.84 -2.87
C ASP A 11 -7.33 -3.03 -2.05
N ARG A 12 -8.54 -3.60 -1.98
CA ARG A 12 -9.69 -2.99 -1.33
C ARG A 12 -9.48 -2.80 0.18
N GLU A 13 -8.92 -3.81 0.84
CA GLU A 13 -8.69 -3.79 2.28
C GLU A 13 -7.59 -2.80 2.68
N THR A 14 -6.50 -2.71 1.93
CA THR A 14 -5.43 -1.73 2.19
C THR A 14 -5.94 -0.31 2.01
N ARG A 15 -6.73 -0.05 0.95
CA ARG A 15 -7.39 1.27 0.76
C ARG A 15 -8.28 1.64 1.93
N LYS A 16 -9.01 0.66 2.49
CA LYS A 16 -9.87 0.84 3.66
C LYS A 16 -9.06 1.18 4.91
N LYS A 17 -7.98 0.43 5.19
CA LYS A 17 -7.09 0.71 6.33
C LYS A 17 -6.49 2.12 6.27
N ILE A 18 -6.16 2.61 5.07
CA ILE A 18 -5.64 3.96 4.87
C ILE A 18 -6.68 5.02 5.26
N ILE A 19 -7.93 4.89 4.83
CA ILE A 19 -8.98 5.85 5.19
C ILE A 19 -9.31 5.78 6.69
N GLU A 20 -9.33 4.57 7.28
CA GLU A 20 -9.54 4.37 8.71
C GLU A 20 -8.49 5.11 9.54
N THR A 21 -7.22 5.06 9.11
CA THR A 21 -6.09 5.71 9.79
C THR A 21 -6.32 7.21 9.96
N ILE A 22 -6.71 7.92 8.89
CA ILE A 22 -6.92 9.38 8.96
C ILE A 22 -8.24 9.75 9.64
N VAL A 23 -9.27 8.91 9.50
CA VAL A 23 -10.55 9.11 10.17
C VAL A 23 -10.41 8.95 11.67
N LEU A 24 -9.59 8.01 12.14
CA LEU A 24 -9.37 7.76 13.56
C LEU A 24 -8.81 9.00 14.27
N LYS A 25 -7.90 9.74 13.62
CA LYS A 25 -7.27 10.93 14.20
C LYS A 25 -8.15 12.17 14.11
N ARG A 26 -8.83 12.40 12.97
CA ARG A 26 -9.50 13.68 12.65
C ARG A 26 -11.03 13.63 12.78
N GLY A 27 -11.61 12.44 12.77
CA GLY A 27 -13.04 12.21 12.67
C GLY A 27 -13.57 12.31 11.23
N GLY A 28 -14.61 11.52 10.94
CA GLY A 28 -15.12 11.36 9.57
C GLY A 28 -15.68 12.63 8.92
N LYS A 29 -16.19 13.60 9.72
CA LYS A 29 -16.65 14.90 9.21
C LYS A 29 -15.50 15.70 8.60
N LYS A 30 -14.40 15.86 9.35
CA LYS A 30 -13.26 16.65 8.91
C LYS A 30 -12.57 16.02 7.70
N VAL A 31 -12.42 14.70 7.71
CA VAL A 31 -11.89 13.95 6.57
C VAL A 31 -12.76 14.11 5.32
N ALA A 32 -14.10 14.08 5.46
CA ALA A 32 -15.00 14.31 4.33
C ALA A 32 -14.79 15.70 3.70
N GLU A 33 -14.69 16.74 4.54
CA GLU A 33 -14.43 18.12 4.12
C GLU A 33 -13.07 18.25 3.42
N ASP A 34 -12.00 17.74 4.05
CA ASP A 34 -10.64 17.83 3.52
C ASP A 34 -10.53 17.08 2.17
N LEU A 35 -11.16 15.91 2.05
CA LEU A 35 -11.14 15.12 0.82
C LEU A 35 -12.11 15.64 -0.25
N GLY A 36 -13.07 16.50 0.09
CA GLY A 36 -14.08 16.99 -0.84
C GLY A 36 -15.09 15.89 -1.23
N VAL A 37 -15.45 15.03 -0.26
CA VAL A 37 -16.43 13.95 -0.44
C VAL A 37 -17.57 14.08 0.58
N SER A 38 -18.66 13.36 0.36
CA SER A 38 -19.77 13.36 1.33
C SER A 38 -19.43 12.56 2.58
N LYS A 39 -20.03 12.91 3.73
CA LYS A 39 -19.95 12.09 4.95
C LYS A 39 -20.45 10.66 4.73
N ALA A 40 -21.45 10.51 3.87
CA ALA A 40 -21.96 9.21 3.46
C ALA A 40 -20.87 8.39 2.75
N ALA A 41 -20.09 8.99 1.84
CA ALA A 41 -18.98 8.31 1.19
C ALA A 41 -17.94 7.81 2.21
N ILE A 42 -17.56 8.64 3.20
CA ILE A 42 -16.68 8.21 4.29
C ILE A 42 -17.27 7.02 5.06
N SER A 43 -18.54 7.09 5.46
CA SER A 43 -19.19 5.98 6.17
C SER A 43 -19.17 4.69 5.35
N ARG A 44 -19.43 4.77 4.04
CA ARG A 44 -19.42 3.61 3.15
C ARG A 44 -18.00 3.06 2.92
N TYR A 45 -16.97 3.92 2.90
CA TYR A 45 -15.58 3.47 2.88
C TYR A 45 -15.23 2.67 4.14
N LEU A 46 -15.57 3.18 5.32
CA LEU A 46 -15.32 2.51 6.61
C LEU A 46 -16.08 1.18 6.74
N LYS A 47 -17.25 1.06 6.10
CA LYS A 47 -18.00 -0.20 6.02
C LYS A 47 -17.47 -1.16 4.95
N GLY A 48 -16.59 -0.72 4.05
CA GLY A 48 -16.10 -1.52 2.92
C GLY A 48 -17.12 -1.72 1.80
N GLU A 49 -18.19 -0.91 1.73
CA GLU A 49 -19.20 -1.00 0.67
C GLU A 49 -18.68 -0.42 -0.67
N ILE A 50 -17.85 0.61 -0.57
CA ILE A 50 -17.11 1.24 -1.69
C ILE A 50 -15.69 1.51 -1.21
N PHE A 51 -14.79 1.82 -2.14
CA PHE A 51 -13.37 2.03 -1.83
C PHE A 51 -12.88 3.38 -2.35
N PRO A 52 -11.98 4.05 -1.61
CA PRO A 52 -11.31 5.26 -2.08
C PRO A 52 -10.61 5.02 -3.44
N SER A 53 -10.82 5.92 -4.39
CA SER A 53 -10.10 5.91 -5.67
C SER A 53 -8.61 6.24 -5.49
N ASP A 54 -7.80 5.99 -6.51
CA ASP A 54 -6.39 6.41 -6.56
C ASP A 54 -6.22 7.92 -6.32
N LYS A 55 -7.12 8.75 -6.89
CA LYS A 55 -7.16 10.19 -6.65
C LYS A 55 -7.44 10.53 -5.19
N ILE A 56 -8.38 9.83 -4.54
CA ILE A 56 -8.68 10.06 -3.13
C ILE A 56 -7.48 9.65 -2.26
N LEU A 57 -6.85 8.52 -2.53
CA LEU A 57 -5.65 8.10 -1.78
C LEU A 57 -4.47 9.08 -1.94
N SER A 58 -4.26 9.64 -3.14
CA SER A 58 -3.25 10.69 -3.34
C SER A 58 -3.54 11.90 -2.46
N LYS A 59 -4.79 12.36 -2.47
CA LYS A 59 -5.22 13.49 -1.65
C LYS A 59 -5.07 13.20 -0.15
N ILE A 60 -5.33 11.96 0.29
CA ILE A 60 -5.06 11.53 1.67
C ILE A 60 -3.59 11.77 2.01
N PHE A 61 -2.66 11.29 1.18
CA PHE A 61 -1.22 11.46 1.40
C PHE A 61 -0.79 12.93 1.47
N GLU A 62 -1.38 13.78 0.64
CA GLU A 62 -1.12 15.23 0.60
C GLU A 62 -1.58 15.92 1.88
N ILE A 63 -2.79 15.60 2.36
CA ILE A 63 -3.35 16.24 3.57
C ILE A 63 -2.82 15.62 4.87
N SER A 64 -2.23 14.42 4.81
CA SER A 64 -1.76 13.69 5.99
C SER A 64 -0.61 14.42 6.68
N ASP A 65 -0.58 14.36 8.02
CA ASP A 65 0.58 14.81 8.78
C ASP A 65 1.68 13.72 8.82
N LYS A 66 2.78 14.00 9.52
CA LYS A 66 3.93 13.08 9.60
C LYS A 66 3.53 11.71 10.17
N GLU A 67 2.80 11.70 11.28
CA GLU A 67 2.41 10.47 11.98
C GLU A 67 1.43 9.63 11.13
N GLU A 68 0.47 10.30 10.48
CA GLU A 68 -0.45 9.64 9.55
C GLU A 68 0.30 9.06 8.34
N ARG A 69 1.25 9.80 7.76
CA ARG A 69 2.08 9.30 6.66
C ARG A 69 2.93 8.10 7.06
N GLU A 70 3.48 8.10 8.27
CA GLU A 70 4.21 6.95 8.82
C GLU A 70 3.31 5.72 8.92
N LYS A 71 2.12 5.85 9.54
CA LYS A 71 1.15 4.74 9.65
C LYS A 71 0.70 4.22 8.29
N ILE A 72 0.39 5.12 7.35
CA ILE A 72 0.00 4.75 5.99
C ILE A 72 1.15 4.02 5.27
N SER A 73 2.40 4.48 5.44
CA SER A 73 3.56 3.84 4.83
C SER A 73 3.78 2.43 5.39
N ILE A 74 3.56 2.23 6.70
CA ILE A 74 3.59 0.90 7.33
C ILE A 74 2.51 -0.01 6.73
N ILE A 75 1.26 0.45 6.64
CA ILE A 75 0.15 -0.31 6.05
C ILE A 75 0.49 -0.76 4.61
N ILE A 76 1.07 0.12 3.82
CA ILE A 76 1.51 -0.19 2.46
C ILE A 76 2.67 -1.21 2.46
N GLY A 77 3.64 -1.04 3.35
CA GLY A 77 4.76 -1.96 3.50
C GLY A 77 4.33 -3.37 3.89
N GLU A 78 3.40 -3.49 4.85
CA GLU A 78 2.79 -4.76 5.26
C GLU A 78 2.09 -5.45 4.08
N TYR A 79 1.30 -4.70 3.31
CA TYR A 79 0.64 -5.22 2.12
C TYR A 79 1.64 -5.79 1.10
N ILE A 80 2.74 -5.08 0.83
CA ILE A 80 3.79 -5.56 -0.09
C ILE A 80 4.45 -6.83 0.45
N VAL A 81 4.77 -6.86 1.74
CA VAL A 81 5.37 -8.04 2.39
C VAL A 81 4.46 -9.25 2.29
N ASP A 82 3.15 -9.07 2.50
CA ASP A 82 2.19 -10.15 2.41
C ASP A 82 2.03 -10.65 0.97
N LEU A 83 2.01 -9.77 -0.03
CA LEU A 83 2.05 -10.16 -1.44
C LEU A 83 3.30 -11.00 -1.78
N LEU A 84 4.47 -10.63 -1.24
CA LEU A 84 5.71 -11.39 -1.46
C LEU A 84 5.65 -12.77 -0.79
N LYS A 85 4.99 -12.91 0.37
CA LYS A 85 4.77 -14.21 1.02
C LYS A 85 3.81 -15.08 0.19
N GLU A 86 2.72 -14.51 -0.30
CA GLU A 86 1.77 -15.22 -1.18
C GLU A 86 2.45 -15.69 -2.46
N TYR A 87 3.23 -14.81 -3.08
CA TYR A 87 4.04 -15.12 -4.25
C TYR A 87 5.03 -16.26 -3.98
N LYS A 88 5.75 -16.23 -2.84
CA LYS A 88 6.63 -17.32 -2.42
C LYS A 88 5.86 -18.65 -2.34
N ASN A 89 4.67 -18.66 -1.75
CA ASN A 89 3.87 -19.86 -1.59
C ASN A 89 3.40 -20.41 -2.95
N LEU A 90 2.95 -19.53 -3.85
CA LEU A 90 2.62 -19.89 -5.23
C LEU A 90 3.81 -20.57 -5.91
N PHE A 91 5.00 -19.99 -5.82
CA PHE A 91 6.21 -20.58 -6.40
C PHE A 91 6.56 -21.94 -5.81
N SER A 92 6.49 -22.11 -4.49
CA SER A 92 6.73 -23.40 -3.84
C SER A 92 5.76 -24.48 -4.31
N SER A 93 4.51 -24.13 -4.65
CA SER A 93 3.54 -25.09 -5.20
C SER A 93 3.83 -25.52 -6.64
N LEU A 94 4.63 -24.76 -7.37
CA LEU A 94 4.97 -24.98 -8.79
C LEU A 94 6.28 -25.77 -9.00
N GLU A 95 6.95 -26.18 -7.91
CA GLU A 95 8.28 -26.84 -7.91
C GLU A 95 8.37 -28.22 -8.60
N LYS A 96 7.35 -28.64 -9.35
CA LYS A 96 7.38 -29.89 -10.14
C LYS A 96 7.96 -29.74 -11.55
N ASP A 97 8.15 -28.50 -12.03
CA ASP A 97 8.60 -28.21 -13.39
C ASP A 97 9.94 -27.46 -13.40
N THR A 98 10.94 -27.97 -14.15
CA THR A 98 12.30 -27.41 -14.21
C THR A 98 12.36 -25.97 -14.75
N ILE A 99 11.33 -25.53 -15.49
CA ILE A 99 11.21 -24.18 -16.07
C ILE A 99 11.12 -23.10 -14.98
N TYR A 100 10.56 -23.40 -13.81
CA TYR A 100 10.33 -22.40 -12.76
C TYR A 100 11.59 -22.01 -11.98
N LYS A 101 12.69 -22.79 -12.11
CA LYS A 101 13.94 -22.52 -11.40
C LYS A 101 14.62 -21.23 -11.89
N ASP A 102 14.76 -21.07 -13.20
CA ASP A 102 15.45 -19.91 -13.79
C ASP A 102 14.65 -18.62 -13.60
N ILE A 103 13.32 -18.72 -13.69
CA ILE A 103 12.40 -17.59 -13.41
C ILE A 103 12.52 -17.15 -11.95
N LYS A 104 12.57 -18.11 -11.01
CA LYS A 104 12.72 -17.84 -9.58
C LYS A 104 14.04 -17.11 -9.29
N MET A 105 15.15 -17.55 -9.91
CA MET A 105 16.45 -16.90 -9.74
C MET A 105 16.45 -15.46 -10.24
N LYS A 106 15.94 -15.20 -11.45
CA LYS A 106 15.87 -13.84 -12.00
C LYS A 106 15.07 -12.88 -11.11
N ILE A 107 13.90 -13.32 -10.65
CA ILE A 107 13.05 -12.48 -9.79
C ILE A 107 13.69 -12.27 -8.42
N PHE A 108 14.37 -13.29 -7.88
CA PHE A 108 15.10 -13.15 -6.63
C PHE A 108 16.25 -12.14 -6.75
N GLU A 109 17.04 -12.18 -7.83
CA GLU A 109 18.11 -11.22 -8.10
C GLU A 109 17.59 -9.78 -8.21
N GLU A 110 16.47 -9.57 -8.91
CA GLU A 110 15.82 -8.25 -9.00
C GLU A 110 15.35 -7.75 -7.61
N LEU A 111 14.72 -8.61 -6.81
CA LEU A 111 14.29 -8.27 -5.46
C LEU A 111 15.48 -7.96 -4.54
N GLU A 112 16.58 -8.71 -4.63
CA GLU A 112 17.80 -8.42 -3.87
C GLU A 112 18.41 -7.07 -4.22
N SER A 113 18.46 -6.72 -5.51
CA SER A 113 18.92 -5.40 -5.96
C SER A 113 18.05 -4.30 -5.35
N LEU A 114 16.73 -4.43 -5.46
CA LEU A 114 15.79 -3.44 -4.94
C LEU A 114 15.91 -3.28 -3.41
N VAL A 115 16.07 -4.38 -2.66
CA VAL A 115 16.28 -4.32 -1.21
C VAL A 115 17.59 -3.62 -0.85
N LYS A 116 18.66 -3.84 -1.61
CA LYS A 116 19.95 -3.15 -1.40
C LYS A 116 19.80 -1.65 -1.63
N GLU A 117 19.14 -1.24 -2.71
CA GLU A 117 18.84 0.16 -3.01
C GLU A 117 18.06 0.82 -1.86
N LEU A 118 16.95 0.20 -1.44
CA LEU A 118 16.12 0.70 -0.33
C LEU A 118 16.89 0.84 0.99
N LYS A 119 17.78 -0.11 1.31
CA LYS A 119 18.64 -0.01 2.51
C LYS A 119 19.59 1.18 2.43
N SER A 120 20.23 1.40 1.28
CA SER A 120 21.14 2.52 1.10
C SER A 120 20.47 3.89 1.25
N GLU A 121 19.21 4.01 0.82
CA GLU A 121 18.40 5.23 1.01
C GLU A 121 18.02 5.49 2.47
N CYS A 122 17.88 4.44 3.27
CA CYS A 122 17.66 4.54 4.71
C CYS A 122 18.94 4.97 5.44
N ASP A 123 20.08 4.39 5.09
CA ASP A 123 21.37 4.66 5.74
C ASP A 123 21.89 6.09 5.45
N GLN A 124 21.59 6.65 4.28
CA GLN A 124 21.96 8.03 3.90
C GLN A 124 21.12 9.13 4.55
N LYS A 125 20.05 8.78 5.28
CA LYS A 125 19.11 9.74 5.91
C LYS A 125 19.28 9.85 7.44
N THR A 126 20.36 9.30 7.99
CA THR A 126 20.72 9.43 9.41
C THR A 126 21.83 10.47 9.58
#